data_AF-A0A9E4IRA8-F1
#
_entry.id   AF-A0A9E4IRA8-F1
#
_cell.length_a   1.000
_cell.length_b   1.000
_cell.length_c   1.000
_cell.angle_alpha   90.00
_cell.angle_beta   90.00
_cell.angle_gamma   90.00
#
_symmetry.space_group_name_H-M   'P 1'
#
loop_
_entity.id
_entity.type
_entity.pdbx_description
1 polymer ?
#
loop_
_entity_poly.entity_id
_entity_poly.type
_entity_poly.pdbx_seq_one_letter_code
_entity_poly.pdbx_strand_id
1 'polypeptide(L)'
;MRSISSARKLKRTGVDLLAGRAVVRSMHPFMAAELGERFDLPGALEHGLLPLVWDAENPADTLSAYAGMYVQQEVQAEGLVRDLGAFHRFLEAISFSHAAVLNASEVARECAVRRKTVEGFIRLVD
;
A
#
# COMPACT_ATOMS: atom_id res chain seq x y z
N MET A 1 -11.60 -7.81 -13.09
CA MET A 1 -12.07 -8.34 -11.79
C MET A 1 -11.46 -9.72 -11.51
N ARG A 2 -10.34 -9.79 -10.80
CA ARG A 2 -9.94 -10.89 -9.90
C ARG A 2 -9.06 -10.27 -8.83
N SER A 3 -9.58 -10.32 -7.60
CA SER A 3 -9.15 -9.55 -6.44
C SER A 3 -7.70 -9.86 -6.04
N ILE A 4 -6.92 -8.83 -5.69
CA ILE A 4 -5.72 -8.93 -4.84
C ILE A 4 -6.12 -9.00 -3.34
N SER A 5 -7.39 -9.28 -3.06
CA SER A 5 -7.76 -9.85 -1.76
C SER A 5 -6.97 -11.14 -1.64
N SER A 6 -6.10 -11.24 -0.62
CA SER A 6 -5.52 -12.49 -0.15
C SER A 6 -4.16 -12.91 -0.72
N ALA A 7 -3.08 -12.15 -0.50
CA ALA A 7 -1.75 -12.78 -0.39
C ALA A 7 -1.56 -13.34 1.04
N ARG A 8 -1.86 -12.54 2.07
CA ARG A 8 -1.72 -12.93 3.48
C ARG A 8 -2.93 -13.69 4.03
N LYS A 9 -4.15 -13.31 3.62
CA LYS A 9 -5.39 -14.04 3.97
C LYS A 9 -5.33 -15.49 3.46
N LEU A 10 -4.67 -15.75 2.32
CA LEU A 10 -4.56 -17.07 1.69
C LEU A 10 -3.71 -18.00 2.55
N LYS A 11 -2.64 -17.45 3.13
CA LYS A 11 -1.79 -18.14 4.11
C LYS A 11 -2.52 -18.46 5.41
N ARG A 12 -3.49 -17.62 5.83
CA ARG A 12 -4.12 -17.71 7.16
C ARG A 12 -5.45 -18.44 7.17
N THR A 13 -6.23 -18.42 6.09
CA THR A 13 -7.59 -18.97 6.08
C THR A 13 -7.68 -20.41 5.59
N GLY A 14 -6.55 -21.13 5.37
CA GLY A 14 -6.60 -22.50 4.89
C GLY A 14 -7.60 -22.64 3.74
N VAL A 15 -7.53 -21.69 2.79
CA VAL A 15 -8.46 -21.66 1.66
C VAL A 15 -8.38 -23.03 1.05
N ASP A 16 -9.52 -23.73 0.97
CA ASP A 16 -9.61 -25.01 0.32
C ASP A 16 -9.21 -24.80 -1.14
N LEU A 17 -7.93 -25.02 -1.42
CA LEU A 17 -7.26 -24.89 -2.71
C LEU A 17 -7.72 -26.04 -3.60
N LEU A 18 -9.03 -26.23 -3.77
CA LEU A 18 -9.64 -27.30 -4.55
C LEU A 18 -8.83 -28.60 -4.43
N ALA A 19 -8.59 -29.09 -3.20
CA ALA A 19 -7.84 -30.31 -2.92
C ALA A 19 -6.64 -30.56 -3.87
N GLY A 20 -5.70 -29.60 -3.96
CA GLY A 20 -4.42 -29.80 -4.68
C GLY A 20 -4.44 -29.55 -6.20
N ARG A 21 -5.48 -28.93 -6.76
CA ARG A 21 -5.58 -28.63 -8.20
C ARG A 21 -5.25 -27.20 -8.60
N ALA A 22 -4.97 -26.31 -7.66
CA ALA A 22 -4.59 -24.93 -7.92
C ALA A 22 -3.18 -24.65 -7.40
N VAL A 23 -2.27 -24.23 -8.29
CA VAL A 23 -0.93 -23.78 -7.93
C VAL A 23 -0.99 -22.29 -7.63
N VAL A 24 -0.59 -21.91 -6.41
CA VAL A 24 -0.43 -20.48 -6.06
C VAL A 24 0.83 -19.97 -6.75
N ARG A 25 0.68 -18.92 -7.56
CA ARG A 25 1.79 -18.17 -8.16
C ARG A 25 1.67 -16.71 -7.72
N SER A 26 2.76 -16.16 -7.23
CA SER A 26 2.88 -14.74 -6.95
C SER A 26 3.43 -14.05 -8.20
N MET A 27 2.82 -12.95 -8.61
CA MET A 27 3.36 -12.08 -9.65
C MET A 27 4.06 -10.90 -8.99
N HIS A 28 5.28 -10.64 -9.40
CA HIS A 28 6.05 -9.47 -8.99
C HIS A 28 5.77 -8.30 -9.95
N PRO A 29 6.13 -7.06 -9.58
CA PRO A 29 6.20 -5.96 -10.54
C PRO A 29 7.04 -6.34 -11.76
N PHE A 30 6.68 -5.78 -12.92
CA PHE A 30 7.50 -5.94 -14.13
C PHE A 30 8.91 -5.41 -13.88
N MET A 31 9.89 -6.05 -14.51
CA MET A 31 11.21 -5.49 -14.71
C MET A 31 11.23 -4.65 -15.99
N ALA A 32 12.06 -3.61 -16.03
CA ALA A 32 12.26 -2.82 -17.25
C ALA A 32 12.66 -3.71 -18.44
N ALA A 33 13.45 -4.76 -18.19
CA ALA A 33 13.83 -5.75 -19.20
C ALA A 33 12.65 -6.57 -19.75
N GLU A 34 11.59 -6.81 -18.97
CA GLU A 34 10.38 -7.52 -19.42
C GLU A 34 9.48 -6.62 -20.27
N LEU A 35 9.53 -5.30 -20.06
CA LEU A 35 8.76 -4.32 -20.82
C LEU A 35 9.43 -3.95 -22.14
N GLY A 36 10.76 -3.96 -22.21
CA GLY A 36 11.52 -3.66 -23.43
C GLY A 36 11.14 -2.31 -24.02
N GLU A 37 10.74 -2.28 -25.28
CA GLU A 37 10.30 -1.05 -25.99
C GLU A 37 9.06 -0.38 -25.36
N ARG A 38 8.30 -1.10 -24.53
CA ARG A 38 7.15 -0.53 -23.80
C ARG A 38 7.55 0.15 -22.50
N PHE A 39 8.81 0.06 -22.08
CA PHE A 39 9.26 0.68 -20.85
C PHE A 39 9.32 2.21 -21.00
N ASP A 40 8.52 2.89 -20.18
CA ASP A 40 8.55 4.34 -20.04
C ASP A 40 9.01 4.71 -18.63
N LEU A 41 10.17 5.38 -18.53
CA LEU A 41 10.77 5.72 -17.25
C LEU A 41 9.92 6.73 -16.45
N PRO A 42 9.44 7.85 -17.03
CA PRO A 42 8.50 8.74 -16.35
C PRO A 42 7.28 8.01 -15.77
N GLY A 43 6.56 7.23 -16.58
CA GLY A 43 5.40 6.46 -16.12
C GLY A 43 5.75 5.44 -15.04
N ALA A 44 6.91 4.78 -15.14
CA ALA A 44 7.39 3.84 -14.12
C ALA A 44 7.76 4.53 -12.80
N LEU A 45 8.27 5.77 -12.83
CA LEU A 45 8.57 6.54 -11.62
C LEU A 45 7.29 7.06 -10.96
N GLU A 46 6.28 7.41 -11.74
CA GLU A 46 5.02 7.95 -11.25
C GLU A 46 4.09 6.85 -10.71
N HIS A 47 3.92 5.76 -11.46
CA HIS A 47 2.92 4.74 -11.16
C HIS A 47 3.52 3.39 -10.72
N GLY A 48 4.84 3.24 -10.78
CA GLY A 48 5.51 1.96 -10.54
C GLY A 48 5.33 0.98 -11.69
N LEU A 49 5.71 -0.28 -11.45
CA LEU A 49 5.70 -1.36 -12.46
C LEU A 49 4.75 -2.51 -12.08
N LEU A 50 3.78 -2.27 -11.20
CA LEU A 50 2.83 -3.30 -10.79
C LEU A 50 1.90 -3.62 -11.99
N PRO A 51 1.81 -4.88 -12.46
CA PRO A 51 1.04 -5.20 -13.67
C PRO A 51 -0.42 -4.72 -13.64
N LEU A 52 -1.07 -4.78 -12.47
CA LEU A 52 -2.43 -4.29 -12.29
C LEU A 52 -2.57 -2.79 -12.57
N VAL A 53 -1.57 -2.01 -12.16
CA VAL A 53 -1.55 -0.55 -12.32
C VAL A 53 -1.09 -0.18 -13.72
N TRP A 54 -0.07 -0.89 -14.22
CA TRP A 54 0.54 -0.65 -15.52
C TRP A 54 -0.46 -0.81 -16.69
N ASP A 55 -1.32 -1.84 -16.64
CA ASP A 55 -2.31 -2.11 -17.69
C ASP A 55 -3.69 -1.48 -17.40
N ALA A 56 -3.79 -0.59 -16.40
CA ALA A 56 -5.06 0.04 -16.04
C ALA A 56 -5.43 1.19 -16.98
N GLU A 57 -6.73 1.38 -17.24
CA GLU A 57 -7.24 2.53 -17.99
C GLU A 57 -7.00 3.85 -17.24
N ASN A 58 -7.01 3.81 -15.90
CA ASN A 58 -6.60 4.92 -15.04
C ASN A 58 -5.58 4.40 -13.99
N PRO A 59 -4.27 4.49 -14.28
CA PRO A 59 -3.21 4.01 -13.39
C PRO A 59 -3.19 4.71 -12.02
N ALA A 60 -3.43 6.02 -11.98
CA ALA A 60 -3.39 6.80 -10.74
C ALA A 60 -4.48 6.36 -9.75
N ASP A 61 -5.73 6.26 -10.21
CA ASP A 61 -6.84 5.81 -9.37
C ASP A 61 -6.65 4.35 -8.93
N THR A 62 -6.14 3.51 -9.83
CA THR A 62 -5.86 2.09 -9.55
C THR A 62 -4.76 1.94 -8.51
N LEU A 63 -3.69 2.73 -8.61
CA LEU A 63 -2.59 2.74 -7.65
C LEU A 63 -3.06 3.23 -6.28
N SER A 64 -3.83 4.33 -6.24
CA SER A 64 -4.39 4.87 -4.99
C SER A 64 -5.30 3.85 -4.31
N ALA A 65 -6.21 3.21 -5.06
CA ALA A 65 -7.07 2.16 -4.54
C ALA A 65 -6.27 0.94 -4.06
N TYR A 66 -5.24 0.54 -4.82
CA TYR A 66 -4.37 -0.58 -4.46
C TYR A 66 -3.60 -0.31 -3.17
N ALA A 67 -2.95 0.85 -3.06
CA ALA A 67 -2.21 1.29 -1.88
C ALA A 67 -3.15 1.41 -0.67
N GLY A 68 -4.30 2.05 -0.83
CA GLY A 68 -5.31 2.20 0.21
C GLY A 68 -5.81 0.85 0.74
N MET A 69 -6.14 -0.10 -0.16
CA MET A 69 -6.54 -1.45 0.26
C MET A 69 -5.42 -2.21 0.97
N TYR A 70 -4.17 -2.09 0.49
CA TYR A 70 -3.04 -2.77 1.11
C TYR A 70 -2.76 -2.23 2.52
N VAL A 71 -2.68 -0.91 2.65
CA VAL A 71 -2.51 -0.22 3.93
C VAL A 71 -3.64 -0.60 4.89
N GLN A 72 -4.88 -0.56 4.43
CA GLN A 72 -6.03 -0.94 5.24
C GLN A 72 -5.93 -2.40 5.73
N GLN A 73 -5.48 -3.33 4.88
CA GLN A 73 -5.31 -4.73 5.26
C GLN A 73 -4.20 -4.94 6.30
N GLU A 74 -3.04 -4.33 6.12
CA GLU A 74 -1.92 -4.45 7.08
C GLU A 74 -2.30 -3.82 8.43
N VAL A 75 -2.85 -2.60 8.39
CA VAL A 75 -3.27 -1.85 9.57
C VAL A 75 -4.38 -2.56 10.36
N GLN A 76 -5.40 -3.12 9.67
CA GLN A 76 -6.47 -3.87 10.31
C GLN A 76 -5.97 -5.22 10.86
N ALA A 77 -5.01 -5.87 10.20
CA ALA A 77 -4.46 -7.15 10.64
C ALA A 77 -3.64 -7.03 11.92
N GLU A 78 -2.95 -5.90 12.08
CA GLU A 78 -2.20 -5.61 13.31
C GLU A 78 -3.11 -5.06 14.43
N GLY A 79 -4.32 -4.59 14.09
CA GLY A 79 -5.26 -4.02 15.06
C GLY A 79 -4.76 -2.73 15.72
N LEU A 80 -3.73 -2.12 15.14
CA LEU A 80 -2.95 -1.04 15.77
C LEU A 80 -3.55 0.35 15.54
N VAL A 81 -4.38 0.52 14.51
CA VAL A 81 -5.02 1.82 14.21
C VAL A 81 -6.53 1.70 14.31
N ARG A 82 -7.11 2.47 15.24
CA ARG A 82 -8.56 2.57 15.44
C ARG A 82 -9.24 3.56 14.49
N ASP A 83 -8.48 4.46 13.89
CA ASP A 83 -8.93 5.48 12.95
C ASP A 83 -8.10 5.46 11.67
N LEU A 84 -8.57 4.71 10.68
CA LEU A 84 -7.94 4.59 9.35
C LEU A 84 -7.85 5.92 8.61
N GLY A 85 -8.83 6.81 8.79
CA GLY A 85 -8.83 8.13 8.15
C GLY A 85 -7.71 9.01 8.70
N ALA A 86 -7.49 8.98 10.02
CA ALA A 86 -6.36 9.66 10.64
C ALA A 86 -5.00 9.10 10.20
N PHE A 87 -4.91 7.78 10.01
CA PHE A 87 -3.67 7.17 9.52
C PHE A 87 -3.38 7.53 8.07
N HIS A 88 -4.39 7.63 7.21
CA HIS A 88 -4.20 8.09 5.83
C HIS A 88 -3.67 9.53 5.77
N ARG A 89 -4.26 10.45 6.55
CA ARG A 89 -3.75 11.83 6.67
C ARG A 89 -2.32 11.87 7.23
N PHE A 90 -1.99 10.97 8.14
CA PHE A 90 -0.63 10.83 8.66
C PHE A 90 0.36 10.40 7.58
N LEU A 91 0.01 9.40 6.77
CA LEU A 91 0.85 8.95 5.65
C LEU A 91 1.05 10.06 4.61
N GLU A 92 0.02 10.84 4.35
CA GLU A 92 0.10 12.02 3.48
C GLU A 92 1.05 13.08 4.08
N ALA A 93 0.85 13.49 5.33
CA ALA A 93 1.68 14.50 6.01
C ALA A 93 3.17 14.09 6.11
N ILE A 94 3.45 12.81 6.42
CA ILE A 94 4.83 12.31 6.52
C ILE A 94 5.48 12.16 5.12
N SER A 95 4.70 11.93 4.06
CA SER A 95 5.21 11.86 2.69
C SER A 95 5.87 13.18 2.27
N PHE A 96 5.30 14.31 2.68
CA PHE A 96 5.88 15.64 2.43
C PHE A 96 7.07 15.98 3.34
N SER A 97 7.25 15.24 4.43
CA SER A 97 8.32 15.48 5.41
C SER A 97 9.61 14.70 5.10
N HIS A 98 9.71 14.07 3.92
CA HIS A 98 10.92 13.32 3.53
C HIS A 98 12.16 14.21 3.62
N ALA A 99 13.19 13.72 4.35
CA ALA A 99 14.47 14.39 4.63
C ALA A 99 14.43 15.62 5.57
N ALA A 100 13.32 15.90 6.26
CA ALA A 100 13.24 16.94 7.29
C ALA A 100 13.18 16.37 8.73
N VAL A 101 13.49 17.19 9.74
CA VAL A 101 13.30 16.82 11.15
C VAL A 101 11.81 16.68 11.43
N LEU A 102 11.39 15.48 11.77
CA LEU A 102 9.97 15.13 11.93
C LEU A 102 9.40 15.74 13.21
N ASN A 103 8.48 16.70 13.08
CA ASN A 103 7.81 17.33 14.21
C ASN A 103 6.46 16.66 14.50
N ALA A 104 6.44 15.73 15.45
CA ALA A 104 5.23 15.00 15.82
C ALA A 104 4.06 15.91 16.29
N SER A 105 4.33 17.11 16.83
CA SER A 105 3.27 18.05 17.21
C SER A 105 2.61 18.70 15.99
N GLU A 106 3.38 18.97 14.95
CA GLU A 106 2.89 19.60 13.72
C GLU A 106 2.04 18.61 12.92
N VAL A 107 2.56 17.39 12.73
CA VAL A 107 1.84 16.28 12.08
C VAL A 107 0.54 15.96 12.82
N ALA A 108 0.55 15.98 14.17
CA ALA A 108 -0.66 15.77 14.96
C ALA A 108 -1.74 16.84 14.72
N ARG A 109 -1.32 18.11 14.57
CA ARG A 109 -2.22 19.22 14.26
C ARG A 109 -2.85 19.06 12.88
N GLU A 110 -2.04 18.72 11.88
CA GLU A 110 -2.49 18.51 10.50
C GLU A 110 -3.43 17.32 10.36
N CYS A 111 -3.13 16.22 11.07
CA CYS A 111 -3.96 15.02 11.07
C CYS A 111 -5.20 15.13 11.97
N ALA A 112 -5.33 16.22 12.75
CA ALA A 112 -6.36 16.44 13.77
C ALA A 112 -6.46 15.32 14.82
N VAL A 113 -5.31 14.79 15.27
CA VAL A 113 -5.23 13.73 16.29
C VAL A 113 -4.28 14.10 17.42
N ARG A 114 -4.32 13.31 18.50
CA ARG A 114 -3.40 13.50 19.63
C ARG A 114 -1.98 13.13 19.23
N ARG A 115 -0.98 13.86 19.74
CA ARG A 115 0.45 13.55 19.53
C ARG A 115 0.82 12.10 19.82
N LYS A 116 0.28 11.52 20.90
CA LYS A 116 0.50 10.11 21.27
C LYS A 116 0.00 9.12 20.18
N THR A 117 -1.03 9.49 19.43
CA THR A 117 -1.53 8.68 18.30
C THR A 117 -0.54 8.73 17.14
N VAL A 118 0.00 9.91 16.81
CA VAL A 118 1.04 10.08 15.78
C VAL A 118 2.32 9.33 16.16
N GLU A 119 2.76 9.40 17.41
CA GLU A 119 3.91 8.61 17.89
C GLU A 119 3.67 7.10 17.74
N GLY A 120 2.43 6.66 17.92
CA GLY A 120 2.03 5.28 17.62
C GLY A 120 2.12 4.96 16.13
N PHE A 121 1.66 5.86 15.27
CA PHE A 121 1.72 5.69 13.81
C PHE A 121 3.15 5.67 13.27
N ILE A 122 4.05 6.52 13.79
CA ILE A 122 5.47 6.52 13.42
C ILE A 122 6.09 5.15 13.68
N ARG A 123 5.80 4.53 14.83
CA ARG A 123 6.30 3.18 15.15
C ARG A 123 5.77 2.05 14.26
N LEU A 124 4.71 2.30 13.48
CA LEU A 124 4.20 1.30 12.51
C LEU A 124 4.95 1.35 11.19
N VAL A 125 5.58 2.48 10.88
CA VAL A 125 6.27 2.72 9.59
C VAL A 125 7.80 2.73 9.71
N ASP A 126 8.33 2.84 10.94
CA ASP A 126 9.74 2.50 11.29
C ASP A 126 9.97 0.98 11.23
#